data_AF-A0A2E5VZW0-F1
#
_entry.id   AF-A0A2E5VZW0-F1
#
_cell.length_a   1.000
_cell.length_b   1.000
_cell.length_c   1.000
_cell.angle_alpha   90.00
_cell.angle_beta   90.00
_cell.angle_gamma   90.00
#
_symmetry.space_group_name_H-M   'P 1'
#
loop_
_entity.id
_entity.type
_entity.pdbx_description
1 polymer ?
#
loop_
_entity_poly.entity_id
_entity_poly.type
_entity_poly.pdbx_seq_one_letter_code
_entity_poly.pdbx_strand_id
1 'polypeptide(L)'
;MVSPRGIIARSTEEDSETAHVILEKLGDVSEVITPSRVLFASITAMIISLASIIAVAWIIPYDNVDMEVVYMQSGSGHVVLVELDNKGSRAIEDVSVTIRFLGQDGSEIDRHDFFMDKLPAHSSISNTPSDDLELVVIGESVWEEYEIHLTLEYSYYGGDKAPRTWIHPVGDWTREAFVDHSKFELF
;
A
#
# COMPACT_ATOMS: atom_id res chain seq x y z
N MET A 1 21.11 23.19 -75.69
CA MET A 1 20.41 22.11 -74.96
C MET A 1 21.38 21.48 -73.99
N VAL A 2 21.26 21.77 -72.70
CA VAL A 2 22.05 21.09 -71.66
C VAL A 2 21.48 19.68 -71.53
N SER A 3 22.33 18.66 -71.72
CA SER A 3 21.90 17.27 -71.66
C SER A 3 21.38 16.94 -70.24
N PRO A 4 20.15 16.44 -70.08
CA PRO A 4 19.58 16.10 -68.77
C PRO A 4 20.45 15.13 -67.96
N ARG A 5 21.27 14.33 -68.64
CA ARG A 5 22.20 13.37 -68.04
C ARG A 5 23.35 14.01 -67.25
N GLY A 6 23.79 15.21 -67.62
CA GLY A 6 24.92 15.88 -66.94
C GLY A 6 24.53 16.49 -65.59
N ILE A 7 23.29 16.96 -65.46
CA ILE A 7 22.77 17.52 -64.20
C ILE A 7 22.48 16.40 -63.20
N ILE A 8 21.90 15.28 -63.66
CA ILE A 8 21.62 14.10 -62.82
C ILE A 8 22.92 13.42 -62.37
N ALA A 9 23.92 13.30 -63.24
CA ALA A 9 25.21 12.72 -62.86
C ALA A 9 25.94 13.57 -61.81
N ARG A 10 25.93 14.91 -61.98
CA ARG A 10 26.52 15.84 -61.01
C ARG A 10 25.78 15.86 -59.67
N SER A 11 24.44 15.80 -59.67
CA SER A 11 23.68 15.69 -58.41
C SER A 11 23.96 14.36 -57.71
N THR A 12 24.13 13.27 -58.46
CA THR A 12 24.45 11.95 -57.89
C THR A 12 25.86 11.91 -57.29
N GLU A 13 26.82 12.61 -57.91
CA GLU A 13 28.20 12.72 -57.42
C GLU A 13 28.28 13.62 -56.18
N GLU A 14 27.56 14.75 -56.17
CA GLU A 14 27.42 15.65 -55.02
C GLU A 14 26.67 14.99 -53.85
N ASP A 15 25.61 14.22 -54.13
CA ASP A 15 24.90 13.40 -53.15
C ASP A 15 25.80 12.29 -52.58
N SER A 16 26.65 11.68 -53.41
CA SER A 16 27.61 10.66 -52.99
C SER A 16 28.72 11.23 -52.12
N GLU A 17 29.28 12.39 -52.48
CA GLU A 17 30.28 13.09 -51.65
C GLU A 17 29.67 13.50 -50.29
N THR A 18 28.45 14.02 -50.32
CA THR A 18 27.71 14.37 -49.09
C THR A 18 27.48 13.14 -48.22
N ALA A 19 27.07 12.00 -48.81
CA ALA A 19 26.89 10.74 -48.09
C ALA A 19 28.21 10.23 -47.49
N HIS A 20 29.33 10.38 -48.20
CA HIS A 20 30.63 9.93 -47.69
C HIS A 20 31.11 10.78 -46.51
N VAL A 21 30.96 12.10 -46.58
CA VAL A 21 31.26 13.02 -45.46
C VAL A 21 30.38 12.73 -44.25
N ILE A 22 29.09 12.42 -44.47
CA ILE A 22 28.17 12.02 -43.39
C ILE A 22 28.61 10.69 -42.77
N LEU A 23 28.98 9.70 -43.59
CA LEU A 23 29.45 8.39 -43.11
C LEU A 23 30.76 8.47 -42.34
N GLU A 24 31.72 9.29 -42.79
CA GLU A 24 32.98 9.52 -42.09
C GLU A 24 32.73 10.14 -40.71
N LYS A 25 31.91 11.21 -40.67
CA LYS A 25 31.50 11.83 -39.40
C LYS A 25 30.72 10.89 -38.49
N LEU A 26 29.86 10.03 -39.04
CA LEU A 26 29.13 9.03 -38.27
C LEU A 26 30.03 7.89 -37.80
N GLY A 27 31.06 7.53 -38.58
CA GLY A 27 32.09 6.55 -38.23
C GLY A 27 32.91 7.02 -37.03
N ASP A 28 33.42 8.26 -37.09
CA ASP A 28 34.15 8.90 -36.01
C ASP A 28 33.32 8.97 -34.71
N VAL A 29 32.02 9.29 -34.83
CA VAL A 29 31.10 9.32 -33.69
C VAL A 29 30.75 7.91 -33.20
N SER A 30 30.60 6.93 -34.08
CA SER A 30 30.30 5.53 -33.75
C SER A 30 31.45 4.84 -33.03
N GLU A 31 32.69 5.26 -33.28
CA GLU A 31 33.89 4.74 -32.59
C GLU A 31 33.87 5.11 -31.09
N VAL A 32 33.28 6.27 -30.77
CA VAL A 32 33.11 6.75 -29.38
C VAL A 32 31.77 6.29 -28.77
N ILE A 33 30.68 6.39 -29.54
CA ILE A 33 29.30 6.12 -29.11
C ILE A 33 28.71 4.98 -29.96
N THR A 34 28.94 3.74 -29.53
CA THR A 34 28.37 2.56 -30.17
C THR A 34 26.86 2.46 -29.88
N PRO A 35 26.00 2.12 -30.85
CA PRO A 35 24.55 1.98 -30.65
C PRO A 35 24.16 1.07 -29.48
N SER A 36 24.89 -0.04 -29.27
CA SER A 36 24.66 -0.93 -28.13
C SER A 36 24.88 -0.24 -26.78
N ARG A 37 25.92 0.60 -26.66
CA ARG A 37 26.20 1.36 -25.42
C ARG A 37 25.09 2.38 -25.15
N VAL A 38 24.55 3.02 -26.18
CA VAL A 38 23.40 3.95 -26.05
C VAL A 38 22.15 3.23 -25.56
N LEU A 39 21.87 2.03 -26.09
CA LEU A 39 20.75 1.21 -25.65
C LEU A 39 20.90 0.83 -24.17
N PHE A 40 22.07 0.33 -23.76
CA PHE A 40 22.35 -0.01 -22.37
C PHE A 40 22.27 1.20 -21.45
N ALA A 41 22.84 2.34 -21.85
CA ALA A 41 22.77 3.58 -21.08
C ALA A 41 21.32 4.06 -20.90
N SER A 42 20.51 3.99 -21.95
CA SER A 42 19.08 4.35 -21.90
C SER A 42 18.29 3.46 -20.96
N ILE A 43 18.46 2.14 -21.05
CA ILE A 43 17.79 1.18 -20.15
C ILE A 43 18.24 1.41 -18.70
N THR A 44 19.53 1.61 -18.48
CA THR A 44 20.09 1.87 -17.15
C THR A 44 19.55 3.17 -16.56
N ALA A 45 19.54 4.25 -17.35
CA ALA A 45 18.98 5.54 -16.94
C ALA A 45 17.48 5.44 -16.62
N MET A 46 16.73 4.67 -17.41
CA MET A 46 15.32 4.39 -17.15
C MET A 46 15.15 3.65 -15.82
N ILE A 47 15.89 2.57 -15.57
CA ILE A 47 15.83 1.82 -14.31
C ILE A 47 16.17 2.70 -13.11
N ILE A 48 17.23 3.51 -13.20
CA ILE A 48 17.62 4.45 -12.14
C ILE A 48 16.50 5.45 -11.88
N SER A 49 15.86 5.96 -12.94
CA SER A 49 14.75 6.91 -12.81
C SER A 49 13.53 6.29 -12.12
N LEU A 50 13.12 5.08 -12.52
CA LEU A 50 12.01 4.38 -11.88
C LEU A 50 12.33 4.04 -10.42
N ALA A 51 13.53 3.52 -10.16
CA ALA A 51 13.99 3.22 -8.80
C ALA A 51 13.99 4.47 -7.91
N SER A 52 14.37 5.63 -8.47
CA SER A 52 14.35 6.91 -7.75
C SER A 52 12.92 7.33 -7.37
N ILE A 53 11.95 7.18 -8.27
CA ILE A 53 10.54 7.48 -7.97
C ILE A 53 10.02 6.59 -6.83
N ILE A 54 10.33 5.29 -6.87
CA ILE A 54 9.94 4.34 -5.82
C ILE A 54 10.62 4.69 -4.49
N ALA A 55 11.90 5.03 -4.50
CA ALA A 55 12.63 5.43 -3.30
C ALA A 55 12.03 6.70 -2.66
N VAL A 56 11.60 7.67 -3.48
CA VAL A 56 10.92 8.88 -2.99
C VAL A 56 9.58 8.54 -2.33
N ALA A 57 8.83 7.56 -2.85
CA ALA A 57 7.56 7.15 -2.27
C ALA A 57 7.70 6.63 -0.82
N TRP A 58 8.86 6.07 -0.44
CA TRP A 58 9.14 5.62 0.93
C TRP A 58 9.55 6.76 1.89
N ILE A 59 10.00 7.89 1.33
CA ILE A 59 10.38 9.07 2.12
C ILE A 59 9.12 9.83 2.57
N ILE A 60 8.11 9.88 1.71
CA ILE A 60 6.85 10.60 1.97
C ILE A 60 6.10 9.88 3.11
N PRO A 61 5.87 10.55 4.25
CA PRO A 61 5.10 9.97 5.35
C PRO A 61 3.64 9.84 4.92
N TYR A 62 3.16 8.61 4.88
CA TYR A 62 1.76 8.28 4.66
C TYR A 62 1.23 7.36 5.76
N ASP A 63 -0.02 7.60 6.13
CA ASP A 63 -0.78 6.83 7.11
C ASP A 63 -1.70 5.83 6.39
N ASN A 64 -1.70 4.58 6.85
CA ASN A 64 -2.51 3.50 6.33
C ASN A 64 -2.57 2.35 7.35
N VAL A 65 -3.53 2.40 8.25
CA VAL A 65 -3.80 1.36 9.24
C VAL A 65 -5.10 0.62 8.89
N ASP A 66 -5.04 -0.69 8.82
CA ASP A 66 -6.21 -1.53 8.58
C ASP A 66 -6.50 -2.37 9.82
N MET A 67 -7.77 -2.66 10.06
CA MET A 67 -8.21 -3.58 11.10
C MET A 67 -8.98 -4.73 10.45
N GLU A 68 -8.51 -5.95 10.64
CA GLU A 68 -9.20 -7.16 10.21
C GLU A 68 -9.90 -7.80 11.39
N VAL A 69 -11.16 -8.19 11.18
CA VAL A 69 -12.04 -8.67 12.25
C VAL A 69 -12.63 -9.99 11.81
N VAL A 70 -12.53 -10.99 12.66
CA VAL A 70 -13.15 -12.28 12.44
C VAL A 70 -14.05 -12.60 13.61
N TYR A 71 -15.35 -12.66 13.35
CA TYR A 71 -16.35 -13.15 14.27
C TYR A 71 -16.59 -14.64 14.06
N MET A 72 -16.69 -15.40 15.16
CA MET A 72 -17.06 -16.80 15.15
C MET A 72 -18.01 -17.14 16.29
N GLN A 73 -18.99 -17.97 15.99
CA GLN A 73 -19.84 -18.62 16.98
C GLN A 73 -19.24 -19.99 17.34
N SER A 74 -19.18 -20.28 18.64
CA SER A 74 -18.85 -21.60 19.15
C SER A 74 -19.90 -22.01 20.17
N GLY A 75 -20.13 -23.31 20.39
CA GLY A 75 -21.39 -23.84 20.93
C GLY A 75 -21.98 -23.19 22.19
N SER A 76 -21.21 -22.47 23.03
CA SER A 76 -21.71 -21.75 24.20
C SER A 76 -21.35 -20.25 24.22
N GLY A 77 -20.99 -19.65 23.09
CA GLY A 77 -20.60 -18.25 23.05
C GLY A 77 -20.09 -17.74 21.70
N HIS A 78 -19.43 -16.59 21.78
CA HIS A 78 -18.93 -15.83 20.64
C HIS A 78 -17.46 -15.50 20.84
N VAL A 79 -16.73 -15.46 19.74
CA VAL A 79 -15.34 -15.04 19.71
C VAL A 79 -15.19 -13.97 18.65
N VAL A 80 -14.59 -12.85 19.01
CA VAL A 80 -14.18 -11.78 18.10
C VAL A 80 -12.67 -11.73 18.12
N LEU A 81 -12.04 -12.00 16.98
CA LEU A 81 -10.61 -11.86 16.78
C LEU A 81 -10.35 -10.60 15.97
N VAL A 82 -9.35 -9.83 16.38
CA VAL A 82 -8.94 -8.61 15.69
C VAL A 82 -7.46 -8.68 15.37
N GLU A 83 -7.10 -8.26 14.16
CA GLU A 83 -5.73 -8.01 13.76
C GLU A 83 -5.62 -6.54 13.31
N LEU A 84 -4.56 -5.87 13.75
CA LEU A 84 -4.25 -4.51 13.35
C LEU A 84 -3.01 -4.53 12.44
N ASP A 85 -3.11 -3.95 11.25
CA ASP A 85 -2.02 -3.89 10.27
C ASP A 85 -1.65 -2.42 9.97
N ASN A 86 -0.44 -2.03 10.33
CA ASN A 86 0.13 -0.75 9.92
C ASN A 86 0.84 -0.90 8.58
N LYS A 87 0.13 -0.61 7.49
CA LYS A 87 0.66 -0.54 6.12
C LYS A 87 1.31 0.83 5.81
N GLY A 88 1.25 1.76 6.76
CA GLY A 88 1.85 3.09 6.70
C GLY A 88 3.37 3.04 6.62
N SER A 89 3.95 4.17 6.22
CA SER A 89 5.42 4.35 6.09
C SER A 89 6.14 4.65 7.41
N ARG A 90 5.40 4.92 8.49
CA ARG A 90 5.94 5.25 9.82
C ARG A 90 5.21 4.44 10.89
N ALA A 91 5.86 4.30 12.04
CA ALA A 91 5.23 3.69 13.19
C ALA A 91 4.07 4.56 13.71
N ILE A 92 3.02 3.92 14.19
CA ILE A 92 1.99 4.56 15.01
C ILE A 92 2.33 4.36 16.48
N GLU A 93 1.92 5.29 17.32
CA GLU A 93 2.20 5.31 18.76
C GLU A 93 0.89 5.43 19.55
N ASP A 94 0.92 5.11 20.84
CA ASP A 94 -0.22 5.19 21.76
C ASP A 94 -1.48 4.50 21.20
N VAL A 95 -1.31 3.27 20.71
CA VAL A 95 -2.36 2.52 20.02
C VAL A 95 -3.34 1.95 21.05
N SER A 96 -4.61 2.29 20.90
CA SER A 96 -5.71 1.74 21.69
C SER A 96 -6.75 1.12 20.77
N VAL A 97 -7.11 -0.13 21.03
CA VAL A 97 -8.20 -0.84 20.34
C VAL A 97 -9.23 -1.24 21.38
N THR A 98 -10.47 -0.79 21.21
CA THR A 98 -11.59 -1.19 22.04
C THR A 98 -12.55 -2.03 21.22
N ILE A 99 -12.82 -3.24 21.68
CA ILE A 99 -13.81 -4.17 21.11
C ILE A 99 -15.00 -4.19 22.07
N ARG A 100 -16.20 -3.84 21.61
CA ARG A 100 -17.43 -3.96 22.40
C ARG A 100 -18.40 -4.88 21.67
N PHE A 101 -19.00 -5.80 22.43
CA PHE A 101 -20.04 -6.69 21.95
C PHE A 101 -21.38 -6.23 22.54
N LEU A 102 -22.31 -5.85 21.67
CA LEU A 102 -23.59 -5.27 22.07
C LEU A 102 -24.76 -6.15 21.62
N GLY A 103 -25.78 -6.23 22.46
CA GLY A 103 -27.07 -6.79 22.12
C GLY A 103 -27.87 -5.88 21.18
N GLN A 104 -28.93 -6.41 20.57
CA GLN A 104 -29.80 -5.67 19.65
C GLN A 104 -30.53 -4.48 20.31
N ASP A 105 -30.66 -4.49 21.64
CA ASP A 105 -31.21 -3.38 22.42
C ASP A 105 -30.19 -2.27 22.71
N GLY A 106 -28.95 -2.42 22.24
CA GLY A 106 -27.83 -1.52 22.47
C GLY A 106 -27.17 -1.69 23.84
N SER A 107 -27.52 -2.74 24.60
CA SER A 107 -26.83 -3.06 25.85
C SER A 107 -25.43 -3.61 25.56
N GLU A 108 -24.43 -3.14 26.30
CA GLU A 108 -23.08 -3.72 26.24
C GLU A 108 -23.05 -5.01 27.04
N ILE A 109 -22.79 -6.11 26.35
CA ILE A 109 -22.69 -7.44 26.92
C ILE A 109 -21.29 -7.66 27.46
N ASP A 110 -20.28 -7.33 26.64
CA ASP A 110 -18.88 -7.47 27.00
C ASP A 110 -17.98 -6.47 26.25
N ARG A 111 -16.77 -6.28 26.77
CA ARG A 111 -15.79 -5.34 26.26
C ARG A 111 -14.37 -5.82 26.51
N HIS A 112 -13.52 -5.65 25.51
CA HIS A 112 -12.08 -5.78 25.63
C HIS A 112 -11.37 -4.48 25.22
N ASP A 113 -10.37 -4.08 25.99
CA ASP A 113 -9.54 -2.92 25.71
C ASP A 113 -8.08 -3.35 25.62
N PHE A 114 -7.51 -3.18 24.43
CA PHE A 114 -6.12 -3.48 24.15
C PHE A 114 -5.33 -2.18 24.01
N PHE A 115 -4.13 -2.14 24.59
CA PHE A 115 -3.22 -1.00 24.49
C PHE A 115 -1.80 -1.42 24.11
N MET A 116 -1.15 -0.63 23.25
CA MET A 116 0.23 -0.84 22.87
C MET A 116 0.94 0.49 22.57
N ASP A 117 2.15 0.65 23.11
CA ASP A 117 2.92 1.88 22.97
C ASP A 117 3.26 2.22 21.51
N LYS A 118 3.55 1.20 20.68
CA LYS A 118 4.07 1.41 19.32
C LYS A 118 3.84 0.21 18.41
N LEU A 119 3.26 0.46 17.24
CA LEU A 119 3.22 -0.51 16.12
C LEU A 119 4.16 -0.02 15.00
N PRO A 120 5.25 -0.75 14.69
CA PRO A 120 6.16 -0.39 13.60
C PRO A 120 5.47 -0.24 12.23
N ALA A 121 6.12 0.50 11.32
CA ALA A 121 5.70 0.56 9.93
C ALA A 121 5.76 -0.82 9.27
N HIS A 122 4.81 -1.12 8.39
CA HIS A 122 4.70 -2.38 7.66
C HIS A 122 4.69 -3.61 8.58
N SER A 123 3.94 -3.53 9.68
CA SER A 123 3.82 -4.61 10.64
C SER A 123 2.38 -4.78 11.09
N SER A 124 2.02 -6.02 11.43
CA SER A 124 0.73 -6.36 12.00
C SER A 124 0.85 -6.99 13.38
N ILE A 125 -0.25 -6.93 14.12
CA ILE A 125 -0.35 -7.49 15.46
C ILE A 125 -1.75 -8.06 15.68
N SER A 126 -1.82 -9.26 16.23
CA SER A 126 -3.06 -9.90 16.72
C SER A 126 -2.95 -10.31 18.19
N ASN A 127 -1.75 -10.29 18.75
CA ASN A 127 -1.52 -10.46 20.17
C ASN A 127 -0.18 -9.92 20.65
N THR A 128 -0.08 -9.70 21.96
CA THR A 128 1.15 -9.39 22.69
C THR A 128 1.43 -10.48 23.72
N PRO A 129 2.64 -10.56 24.28
CA PRO A 129 2.92 -11.51 25.36
C PRO A 129 2.05 -11.33 26.62
N SER A 130 1.40 -10.17 26.77
CA SER A 130 0.59 -9.80 27.93
C SER A 130 -0.91 -9.78 27.67
N ASP A 131 -1.32 -9.67 26.41
CA ASP A 131 -2.71 -9.41 26.04
C ASP A 131 -2.97 -9.76 24.56
N ASP A 132 -4.14 -10.30 24.26
CA ASP A 132 -4.54 -10.72 22.92
C ASP A 132 -5.57 -9.72 22.34
N LEU A 133 -5.60 -9.52 21.02
CA LEU A 133 -6.68 -8.77 20.36
C LEU A 133 -7.88 -9.73 20.13
N GLU A 134 -8.44 -10.22 21.23
CA GLU A 134 -9.53 -11.19 21.24
C GLU A 134 -10.56 -10.84 22.32
N LEU A 135 -11.84 -10.98 21.98
CA LEU A 135 -12.96 -10.92 22.92
C LEU A 135 -13.74 -12.23 22.87
N VAL A 136 -13.86 -12.89 24.03
CA VAL A 136 -14.62 -14.14 24.19
C VAL A 136 -15.84 -13.90 25.08
N VAL A 137 -17.02 -13.95 24.48
CA VAL A 137 -18.30 -13.75 25.16
C VAL A 137 -18.95 -15.11 25.41
N ILE A 138 -19.27 -15.43 26.66
CA ILE A 138 -19.81 -16.75 27.04
C ILE A 138 -21.22 -16.58 27.62
N GLY A 139 -22.13 -17.49 27.29
CA GLY A 139 -23.47 -17.56 27.87
C GLY A 139 -24.56 -16.84 27.07
N GLU A 140 -24.17 -16.11 26.03
CA GLU A 140 -25.07 -15.49 25.07
C GLU A 140 -25.56 -16.48 24.00
N SER A 141 -26.70 -16.16 23.39
CA SER A 141 -27.39 -17.01 22.43
C SER A 141 -26.75 -16.95 21.05
N VAL A 142 -26.38 -18.09 20.48
CA VAL A 142 -25.91 -18.16 19.07
C VAL A 142 -27.03 -18.00 18.04
N TRP A 143 -28.27 -17.76 18.48
CA TRP A 143 -29.45 -17.61 17.61
C TRP A 143 -29.94 -16.17 17.51
N GLU A 144 -29.23 -15.23 18.14
CA GLU A 144 -29.56 -13.81 18.16
C GLU A 144 -28.56 -13.01 17.31
N GLU A 145 -28.99 -11.82 16.91
CA GLU A 145 -28.17 -10.84 16.22
C GLU A 145 -27.53 -9.88 17.24
N TYR A 146 -26.28 -9.51 16.98
CA TYR A 146 -25.46 -8.66 17.83
C TYR A 146 -24.74 -7.61 16.99
N GLU A 147 -24.18 -6.61 17.66
CA GLU A 147 -23.30 -5.63 17.03
C GLU A 147 -21.91 -5.69 17.66
N ILE A 148 -20.88 -5.75 16.81
CA ILE A 148 -19.49 -5.56 17.22
C ILE A 148 -19.13 -4.10 16.93
N HIS A 149 -18.81 -3.36 17.99
CA HIS A 149 -18.31 -1.98 17.88
C HIS A 149 -16.81 -1.99 18.10
N LEU A 150 -16.06 -1.52 17.12
CA LEU A 150 -14.60 -1.47 17.15
C LEU A 150 -14.14 -0.04 17.11
N THR A 151 -13.37 0.38 18.11
CA THR A 151 -12.79 1.72 18.16
C THR A 151 -11.27 1.62 18.11
N LEU A 152 -10.66 2.34 17.17
CA LEU A 152 -9.21 2.49 17.04
C LEU A 152 -8.81 3.94 17.33
N GLU A 153 -7.85 4.10 18.22
CA GLU A 153 -7.20 5.37 18.54
C GLU A 153 -5.69 5.19 18.44
N TYR A 154 -4.99 6.14 17.84
CA TYR A 154 -3.52 6.14 17.79
C TYR A 154 -3.00 7.55 17.51
N SER A 155 -1.76 7.79 17.90
CA SER A 155 -0.99 8.97 17.54
C SER A 155 -0.09 8.65 16.33
N TYR A 156 0.03 9.61 15.40
CA TYR A 156 0.86 9.46 14.21
C TYR A 156 1.58 10.77 13.89
N TYR A 157 2.91 10.69 13.79
CA TYR A 157 3.76 11.81 13.38
C TYR A 157 3.55 13.10 14.20
N GLY A 158 3.34 12.95 15.52
CA GLY A 158 3.18 14.06 16.47
C GLY A 158 1.78 14.70 16.48
N GLY A 159 0.80 14.09 15.81
CA GLY A 159 -0.60 14.46 15.92
C GLY A 159 -1.46 13.28 16.36
N ASP A 160 -2.45 13.56 17.21
CA ASP A 160 -3.46 12.57 17.61
C ASP A 160 -4.49 12.43 16.49
N LYS A 161 -4.81 11.19 16.11
CA LYS A 161 -5.95 10.94 15.22
C LYS A 161 -7.22 10.89 16.04
N ALA A 162 -8.29 11.48 15.49
CA ALA A 162 -9.62 11.30 16.07
C ALA A 162 -9.97 9.80 16.11
N PRO A 163 -10.62 9.33 17.18
CA PRO A 163 -11.06 7.95 17.30
C PRO A 163 -11.88 7.52 16.08
N ARG A 164 -11.59 6.34 15.55
CA ARG A 164 -12.34 5.75 14.44
C ARG A 164 -13.14 4.59 14.96
N THR A 165 -14.44 4.59 14.66
CA THR A 165 -15.34 3.53 15.11
C THR A 165 -16.02 2.88 13.92
N TRP A 166 -16.01 1.55 13.90
CA TRP A 166 -16.73 0.71 12.94
C TRP A 166 -17.74 -0.16 13.69
N ILE A 167 -18.87 -0.43 13.05
CA ILE A 167 -19.97 -1.21 13.61
C ILE A 167 -20.30 -2.32 12.63
N HIS A 168 -20.22 -3.56 13.09
CA HIS A 168 -20.53 -4.74 12.29
C HIS A 168 -21.69 -5.51 12.92
N PRO A 169 -22.85 -5.62 12.24
CA PRO A 169 -23.89 -6.55 12.66
C PRO A 169 -23.40 -7.98 12.40
N VAL A 170 -23.61 -8.87 13.37
CA VAL A 170 -23.21 -10.28 13.31
C VAL A 170 -24.28 -11.17 13.92
N GLY A 171 -24.26 -12.46 13.61
CA GLY A 171 -25.18 -13.44 14.17
C GLY A 171 -25.94 -14.24 13.11
N ASP A 172 -25.97 -13.73 11.88
CA ASP A 172 -26.57 -14.40 10.72
C ASP A 172 -25.80 -15.68 10.33
N TRP A 173 -24.47 -15.68 10.53
CA TRP A 173 -23.61 -16.78 10.18
C TRP A 173 -22.71 -17.21 11.34
N THR A 174 -22.33 -18.49 11.34
CA THR A 174 -21.40 -19.06 12.32
C THR A 174 -20.00 -18.44 12.25
N ARG A 175 -19.64 -17.81 11.12
CA ARG A 175 -18.38 -17.10 10.93
C ARG A 175 -18.56 -15.95 9.94
N GLU A 176 -18.07 -14.78 10.34
CA GLU A 176 -18.13 -13.55 9.54
C GLU A 176 -16.78 -12.84 9.61
N ALA A 177 -16.35 -12.20 8.52
CA ALA A 177 -15.06 -11.54 8.43
C ALA A 177 -15.19 -10.17 7.79
N PHE A 178 -14.52 -9.18 8.37
CA PHE A 178 -14.59 -7.78 7.99
C PHE A 178 -13.18 -7.20 7.89
N VAL A 179 -13.00 -6.23 6.98
CA VAL A 179 -11.76 -5.48 6.85
C VAL A 179 -12.12 -4.00 6.85
N ASP A 180 -11.68 -3.31 7.90
CA ASP A 180 -11.91 -1.91 8.12
C ASP A 180 -10.66 -1.11 7.74
N HIS A 181 -10.84 -0.22 6.77
CA HIS A 181 -9.77 0.61 6.27
C HIS A 181 -9.77 1.98 6.92
N SER A 182 -8.62 2.40 7.41
CA SER A 182 -8.37 3.81 7.65
C SER A 182 -8.28 4.56 6.30
N LYS A 183 -8.75 5.80 6.24
CA LYS A 183 -8.48 6.69 5.11
C LYS A 183 -6.97 6.85 4.92
N PHE A 184 -6.50 6.54 3.72
CA PHE A 184 -5.15 6.86 3.28
C PHE A 184 -4.95 8.37 3.26
N GLU A 185 -3.94 8.85 3.98
CA GLU A 185 -3.61 10.27 4.08
C GLU A 185 -2.10 10.49 3.83
N LEU A 186 -1.80 11.41 2.90
CA LEU A 186 -0.46 11.91 2.62
C LEU A 186 -0.20 13.17 3.45
N PHE A 187 1.01 13.32 3.98
CA PHE A 187 1.46 14.49 4.73
C PHE A 187 2.64 15.18 4.07
#